data_AF-A0A367XZ54-F1
#
_entry.id   AF-A0A367XZ54-F1
#
_cell.length_a   1.000
_cell.length_b   1.000
_cell.length_c   1.000
_cell.angle_alpha   90.00
_cell.angle_beta   90.00
_cell.angle_gamma   90.00
#
_symmetry.space_group_name_H-M   'P 1'
#
loop_
_entity.id
_entity.type
_entity.pdbx_description
1 polymer ?
#
loop_
_entity_poly.entity_id
_entity_poly.type
_entity_poly.pdbx_seq_one_letter_code
_entity_poly.pdbx_strand_id
1 'polypeptide(L)'
;MSSIPAWKRAGLSVKAQQEEEDASLSTRRIESDDLSRKQIKKISNKRKLQDDDKHKTNKKPPKRVKLPKNERAPPPVKDQLTYIKQFHEDKANWKFNKLKQNWILKNIKDIPADYEEALVSYLGTLQGGSRDRLVPELKGVITKWNTQYEEAEKRIEEQLTKTLDGGKEKEEEKKEDEEEKKDDKKEEPKDEVSLGYALRCKAILAQLVEEVIEVKGE
;
A
#
# COMPACT_ATOMS: atom_id res chain seq x y z
N MET A 1 -2.33 25.16 -47.33
CA MET A 1 -0.91 24.90 -47.06
C MET A 1 -0.80 23.56 -46.34
N SER A 2 -0.24 22.54 -46.98
CA SER A 2 -0.12 21.19 -46.41
C SER A 2 1.00 21.15 -45.36
N SER A 3 0.68 20.67 -44.15
CA SER A 3 1.63 20.59 -43.04
C SER A 3 2.61 19.44 -43.28
N ILE A 4 3.88 19.79 -43.46
CA ILE A 4 4.97 18.82 -43.63
C ILE A 4 5.25 18.18 -42.26
N PRO A 5 5.07 16.85 -42.12
CA PRO A 5 5.25 16.21 -40.83
C PRO A 5 6.74 16.15 -40.42
N ALA A 6 6.99 16.17 -39.11
CA ALA A 6 8.30 16.49 -38.52
C ALA A 6 9.46 15.59 -38.97
N TRP A 7 9.21 14.30 -39.18
CA TRP A 7 10.18 13.32 -39.71
C TRP A 7 10.76 13.71 -41.08
N LYS A 8 9.95 14.33 -41.95
CA LYS A 8 10.40 14.81 -43.26
C LYS A 8 11.21 16.11 -43.15
N ARG A 9 10.95 16.93 -42.14
CA ARG A 9 11.77 18.11 -41.79
C ARG A 9 13.12 17.73 -41.17
N ALA A 10 13.17 16.61 -40.46
CA ALA A 10 14.37 16.08 -39.83
C ALA A 10 15.32 15.33 -40.80
N GLY A 11 15.04 15.35 -42.11
CA GLY A 11 15.93 14.78 -43.13
C GLY A 11 15.93 13.25 -43.20
N LEU A 12 15.05 12.54 -42.49
CA LEU A 12 14.88 11.11 -42.65
C LEU A 12 14.09 10.82 -43.94
N SER A 13 14.80 10.56 -45.04
CA SER A 13 14.19 10.05 -46.27
C SER A 13 14.05 8.54 -46.21
N VAL A 14 12.84 8.01 -46.38
CA VAL A 14 12.66 6.58 -46.66
C VAL A 14 13.17 6.33 -48.07
N LYS A 15 14.36 5.73 -48.18
CA LYS A 15 14.96 5.35 -49.46
C LYS A 15 14.32 4.04 -49.90
N ALA A 16 13.38 4.12 -50.82
CA ALA A 16 12.89 2.96 -51.54
C ALA A 16 13.92 2.66 -52.65
N GLN A 17 14.65 1.55 -52.50
CA GLN A 17 15.29 0.71 -53.54
C GLN A 17 16.66 0.17 -53.08
N GLN A 18 16.74 -1.15 -52.85
CA GLN A 18 17.60 -2.09 -53.59
C GLN A 18 17.19 -3.52 -53.17
N GLU A 19 16.71 -4.32 -54.12
CA GLU A 19 15.96 -5.57 -53.92
C GLU A 19 16.80 -6.85 -53.95
N GLU A 20 18.13 -6.77 -53.96
CA GLU A 20 18.98 -7.97 -54.00
C GLU A 20 20.04 -7.88 -52.91
N GLU A 21 20.10 -8.89 -52.04
CA GLU A 21 20.98 -9.11 -50.85
C GLU A 21 20.27 -9.18 -49.49
N ASP A 22 18.93 -9.11 -49.41
CA ASP A 22 18.19 -9.17 -48.13
C ASP A 22 17.24 -10.38 -47.98
N ALA A 23 17.61 -11.53 -48.53
CA ALA A 23 16.93 -12.80 -48.22
C ALA A 23 17.02 -13.18 -46.72
N SER A 24 17.89 -12.52 -45.93
CA SER A 24 18.04 -12.75 -44.48
C SER A 24 17.22 -11.81 -43.59
N LEU A 25 16.73 -10.67 -44.11
CA LEU A 25 15.90 -9.72 -43.38
C LEU A 25 14.48 -9.58 -43.93
N SER A 26 14.04 -10.51 -44.77
CA SER A 26 12.62 -10.68 -45.09
C SER A 26 11.87 -11.00 -43.78
N THR A 27 11.34 -9.96 -43.13
CA THR A 27 10.27 -10.11 -42.15
C THR A 27 9.07 -10.63 -42.91
N ARG A 28 9.04 -11.95 -43.14
CA ARG A 28 7.82 -12.67 -43.52
C ARG A 28 6.78 -12.28 -42.48
N ARG A 29 5.84 -11.41 -42.85
CA ARG A 29 4.56 -11.31 -42.15
C ARG A 29 4.01 -12.73 -42.18
N ILE A 30 4.05 -13.39 -41.04
CA ILE A 30 3.41 -14.69 -40.88
C ILE A 30 1.92 -14.35 -40.91
N GLU A 31 1.28 -14.47 -42.07
CA GLU A 31 -0.18 -14.52 -42.18
C GLU A 31 -0.63 -15.69 -41.31
N SER A 32 -1.01 -15.38 -40.08
CA SER A 32 -1.28 -16.34 -39.01
C SER A 32 -2.76 -16.32 -38.67
N ASP A 33 -3.62 -16.29 -39.68
CA ASP A 33 -5.07 -16.26 -39.44
C ASP A 33 -5.64 -17.63 -39.02
N ASP A 34 -4.86 -18.72 -39.18
CA ASP A 34 -5.29 -20.10 -38.81
C ASP A 34 -4.45 -20.78 -37.71
N LEU A 35 -3.58 -20.05 -37.00
CA LEU A 35 -2.75 -20.65 -35.94
C LEU A 35 -3.43 -20.59 -34.57
N SER A 36 -3.57 -21.75 -33.92
CA SER A 36 -4.08 -21.82 -32.55
C SER A 36 -3.17 -21.09 -31.56
N ARG A 37 -3.75 -20.49 -30.51
CA ARG A 37 -3.04 -19.78 -29.43
C ARG A 37 -1.86 -20.56 -28.83
N LYS A 38 -1.92 -21.91 -28.83
CA LYS A 38 -0.83 -22.77 -28.33
C LYS A 38 0.38 -22.80 -29.28
N GLN A 39 0.16 -22.72 -30.58
CA GLN A 39 1.22 -22.70 -31.60
C GLN A 39 1.91 -21.33 -31.65
N ILE A 40 1.14 -20.24 -31.55
CA ILE A 40 1.67 -18.87 -31.47
C ILE A 40 2.63 -18.71 -30.27
N LYS A 41 2.27 -19.26 -29.10
CA LYS A 41 3.11 -19.24 -27.89
C LYS A 41 4.42 -20.02 -28.04
N LYS A 42 4.42 -21.15 -28.77
CA LYS A 42 5.64 -21.93 -29.03
C LYS A 42 6.60 -21.18 -29.97
N ILE A 43 6.06 -20.49 -30.97
CA ILE A 43 6.85 -19.73 -31.95
C ILE A 43 7.43 -18.45 -31.32
N SER A 44 6.71 -17.76 -30.43
CA SER A 44 7.24 -16.59 -29.73
C SER A 44 8.32 -16.95 -28.70
N ASN A 45 8.17 -18.07 -27.98
CA ASN A 45 9.19 -18.53 -27.04
C ASN A 45 10.48 -19.00 -27.74
N LYS A 46 10.40 -19.65 -28.90
CA LYS A 46 11.60 -20.01 -29.68
C LYS A 46 12.39 -18.79 -30.17
N ARG A 47 11.72 -17.70 -30.53
CA ARG A 47 12.39 -16.46 -30.97
C ARG A 47 13.11 -15.73 -29.83
N LYS A 48 12.57 -15.75 -28.60
CA LYS A 48 13.25 -15.16 -27.44
C LYS A 48 14.55 -15.88 -27.09
N LEU A 49 14.60 -17.20 -27.27
CA LEU A 49 15.79 -18.00 -26.93
C LEU A 49 16.97 -17.80 -27.90
N GLN A 50 16.72 -17.40 -29.15
CA GLN A 50 17.78 -17.23 -30.16
C GLN A 50 18.42 -15.83 -30.17
N ASP A 51 17.75 -14.82 -29.62
CA ASP A 51 18.25 -13.43 -29.61
C ASP A 51 19.14 -13.13 -28.38
N ASP A 52 19.01 -13.92 -27.31
CA ASP A 52 19.79 -13.76 -26.07
C ASP A 52 21.26 -14.22 -26.17
N ASP A 53 21.64 -14.99 -27.20
CA ASP A 53 23.00 -15.53 -27.33
C ASP A 53 23.95 -14.67 -28.18
N LYS A 54 23.47 -13.78 -29.05
CA LYS A 54 24.36 -12.93 -29.87
C LYS A 54 24.76 -11.60 -29.23
N HIS A 55 24.15 -11.19 -28.11
CA HIS A 55 24.40 -9.89 -27.47
C HIS A 55 25.19 -9.94 -26.14
N LYS A 56 25.89 -11.05 -25.84
CA LYS A 56 26.63 -11.23 -24.57
C LYS A 56 28.09 -10.77 -24.60
N THR A 57 28.69 -10.45 -25.75
CA THR A 57 30.15 -10.27 -25.83
C THR A 57 30.67 -8.86 -25.53
N ASN A 58 29.81 -7.84 -25.34
CA ASN A 58 30.25 -6.46 -25.07
C ASN A 58 29.33 -5.69 -24.12
N LYS A 59 28.98 -6.27 -22.95
CA LYS A 59 28.30 -5.52 -21.88
C LYS A 59 29.34 -5.12 -20.82
N LYS A 60 29.52 -3.82 -20.62
CA LYS A 60 30.34 -3.26 -19.53
C LYS A 60 29.96 -3.94 -18.21
N PRO A 61 30.93 -4.35 -17.38
CA PRO A 61 30.62 -5.07 -16.15
C PRO A 61 29.72 -4.20 -15.26
N PRO A 62 28.68 -4.79 -14.64
CA PRO A 62 27.76 -4.04 -13.80
C PRO A 62 28.53 -3.38 -12.65
N LYS A 63 28.33 -2.08 -12.47
CA LYS A 63 29.02 -1.23 -11.46
C LYS A 63 28.83 -1.68 -10.00
N ARG A 64 27.97 -2.68 -9.75
CA ARG A 64 27.74 -3.29 -8.43
C ARG A 64 27.35 -4.76 -8.60
N VAL A 65 28.15 -5.68 -8.09
CA VAL A 65 27.82 -7.11 -8.02
C VAL A 65 26.66 -7.27 -7.05
N LYS A 66 25.52 -7.68 -7.59
CA LYS A 66 24.28 -7.88 -6.86
C LYS A 66 24.29 -9.32 -6.34
N LEU A 67 24.48 -9.53 -5.03
CA LEU A 67 24.29 -10.86 -4.41
C LEU A 67 22.91 -11.42 -4.80
N PRO A 68 22.78 -12.74 -4.97
CA PRO A 68 21.50 -13.36 -5.31
C PRO A 68 20.44 -12.99 -4.26
N LYS A 69 19.18 -12.86 -4.69
CA LYS A 69 18.05 -12.37 -3.86
C LYS A 69 17.90 -13.17 -2.55
N ASN A 70 18.34 -14.43 -2.53
CA ASN A 70 18.23 -15.36 -1.42
C ASN A 70 19.30 -15.14 -0.31
N GLU A 71 20.45 -14.55 -0.63
CA GLU A 71 21.55 -14.32 0.32
C GLU A 71 21.54 -12.90 0.91
N ARG A 72 20.59 -12.07 0.48
CA ARG A 72 20.46 -10.71 1.02
C ARG A 72 19.64 -10.76 2.29
N ALA A 73 20.24 -10.37 3.40
CA ALA A 73 19.50 -10.06 4.61
C ALA A 73 18.37 -9.06 4.27
N PRO A 74 17.14 -9.30 4.75
CA PRO A 74 16.07 -8.33 4.60
C PRO A 74 16.53 -7.01 5.24
N PRO A 75 16.18 -5.85 4.66
CA PRO A 75 16.49 -4.58 5.27
C PRO A 75 15.87 -4.54 6.69
N PRO A 76 16.59 -3.98 7.68
CA PRO A 76 16.14 -3.96 9.08
C PRO A 76 14.85 -3.14 9.25
N VAL A 77 14.60 -2.17 8.37
CA VAL A 77 13.40 -1.33 8.37
C VAL A 77 12.67 -1.51 7.04
N LYS A 78 11.33 -1.59 7.11
CA LYS A 78 10.48 -1.67 5.91
C LYS A 78 10.71 -0.45 5.00
N ASP A 79 10.86 -0.69 3.70
CA ASP A 79 11.10 0.35 2.68
C ASP A 79 10.02 1.45 2.65
N GLN A 80 8.81 1.15 3.12
CA GLN A 80 7.66 2.05 3.17
C GLN A 80 7.76 3.04 4.34
N LEU A 81 8.26 2.60 5.49
CA LEU A 81 8.50 3.46 6.64
C LEU A 81 9.62 4.46 6.33
N THR A 82 10.70 3.95 5.72
CA THR A 82 11.80 4.80 5.22
C THR A 82 11.31 5.83 4.20
N TYR A 83 10.33 5.48 3.38
CA TYR A 83 9.77 6.40 2.37
C TYR A 83 8.98 7.55 2.96
N ILE A 84 8.18 7.31 4.00
CA ILE A 84 7.46 8.38 4.72
C ILE A 84 8.44 9.24 5.50
N LYS A 85 9.43 8.61 6.15
CA LYS A 85 10.49 9.33 6.87
C LYS A 85 11.30 10.24 5.93
N GLN A 86 11.70 9.73 4.77
CA GLN A 86 12.40 10.51 3.74
C GLN A 86 11.53 11.67 3.23
N PHE A 87 10.22 11.49 3.10
CA PHE A 87 9.32 12.59 2.72
C PHE A 87 9.37 13.75 3.73
N HIS A 88 9.44 13.41 5.03
CA HIS A 88 9.49 14.39 6.11
C HIS A 88 10.85 15.07 6.23
N GLU A 89 11.94 14.29 6.17
CA GLU A 89 13.31 14.79 6.40
C GLU A 89 13.96 15.38 5.14
N ASP A 90 13.72 14.78 3.97
CA ASP A 90 14.38 15.11 2.71
C ASP A 90 13.39 15.09 1.53
N LYS A 91 12.48 16.06 1.57
CA LYS A 91 11.47 16.26 0.52
C LYS A 91 12.08 16.57 -0.85
N ALA A 92 13.30 17.13 -0.90
CA ALA A 92 13.97 17.52 -2.14
C ALA A 92 14.42 16.31 -2.97
N ASN A 93 14.98 15.28 -2.33
CA ASN A 93 15.38 14.05 -3.01
C ASN A 93 14.29 12.98 -3.04
N TRP A 94 13.15 13.24 -2.39
CA TRP A 94 12.03 12.32 -2.35
C TRP A 94 11.37 12.17 -3.73
N LYS A 95 11.11 10.91 -4.11
CA LYS A 95 10.44 10.58 -5.38
C LYS A 95 9.19 9.78 -5.10
N PHE A 96 8.07 10.26 -5.62
CA PHE A 96 6.77 9.60 -5.49
C PHE A 96 6.83 8.15 -5.96
N ASN A 97 6.39 7.23 -5.10
CA ASN A 97 6.29 5.81 -5.40
C ASN A 97 4.89 5.30 -5.05
N LYS A 98 4.08 5.08 -6.09
CA LYS A 98 2.69 4.63 -5.96
C LYS A 98 2.54 3.29 -5.24
N LEU A 99 3.49 2.37 -5.42
CA LEU A 99 3.42 1.07 -4.74
C LEU A 99 3.56 1.24 -3.22
N LYS A 100 4.47 2.11 -2.79
CA LYS A 100 4.67 2.44 -1.37
C LYS A 100 3.45 3.18 -0.82
N GLN A 101 2.91 4.16 -1.55
CA GLN A 101 1.68 4.85 -1.16
C GLN A 101 0.51 3.89 -0.96
N ASN A 102 0.25 2.99 -1.92
CA ASN A 102 -0.83 2.01 -1.81
C ASN A 102 -0.64 1.08 -0.60
N TRP A 103 0.62 0.73 -0.28
CA TRP A 103 0.90 -0.05 0.92
C TRP A 103 0.59 0.75 2.19
N ILE A 104 1.02 2.02 2.25
CA ILE A 104 0.79 2.90 3.40
C ILE A 104 -0.71 3.05 3.66
N LEU A 105 -1.50 3.36 2.62
CA LEU A 105 -2.95 3.53 2.73
C LEU A 105 -3.66 2.27 3.25
N LYS A 106 -3.14 1.08 2.94
CA LYS A 106 -3.72 -0.19 3.44
C LYS A 106 -3.30 -0.54 4.87
N ASN A 107 -2.16 -0.03 5.33
CA ASN A 107 -1.54 -0.42 6.60
C ASN A 107 -1.46 0.75 7.58
N ILE A 108 -2.37 1.73 7.50
CA ILE A 108 -2.37 2.92 8.39
C ILE A 108 -2.42 2.52 9.87
N LYS A 109 -3.10 1.42 10.19
CA LYS A 109 -3.17 0.82 11.53
C LYS A 109 -1.82 0.30 12.02
N ASP A 110 -1.10 -0.43 11.17
CA ASP A 110 0.10 -1.20 11.54
C ASP A 110 1.41 -0.39 11.55
N ILE A 111 1.33 0.93 11.27
CA ILE A 111 2.49 1.80 11.28
C ILE A 111 2.90 2.12 12.73
N PRO A 112 4.19 2.00 13.09
CA PRO A 112 4.68 2.34 14.43
C PRO A 112 4.51 3.81 14.78
N ALA A 113 4.37 4.11 16.07
CA ALA A 113 4.18 5.47 16.60
C ALA A 113 5.31 6.43 16.20
N ASP A 114 6.56 5.96 16.12
CA ASP A 114 7.73 6.77 15.73
C ASP A 114 7.61 7.46 14.37
N TYR A 115 6.73 6.97 13.50
CA TYR A 115 6.51 7.50 12.15
C TYR A 115 5.20 8.27 12.01
N GLU A 116 4.46 8.51 13.09
CA GLU A 116 3.14 9.16 13.06
C GLU A 116 3.20 10.59 12.52
N GLU A 117 4.15 11.40 12.99
CA GLU A 117 4.29 12.79 12.52
C GLU A 117 4.56 12.84 11.01
N ALA A 118 5.50 12.01 10.55
CA ALA A 118 5.83 11.89 9.13
C ALA A 118 4.63 11.35 8.31
N LEU A 119 3.83 10.44 8.89
CA LEU A 119 2.64 9.88 8.27
C LEU A 119 1.54 10.94 8.10
N VAL A 120 1.26 11.72 9.14
CA VAL A 120 0.28 12.81 9.12
C VAL A 120 0.68 13.86 8.08
N SER A 121 1.94 14.28 8.08
CA SER A 121 2.48 15.21 7.08
C SER A 121 2.35 14.67 5.65
N TYR A 122 2.67 13.39 5.44
CA TYR A 122 2.56 12.76 4.12
C TYR A 122 1.11 12.66 3.64
N LEU A 123 0.21 12.14 4.48
CA LEU A 123 -1.21 11.97 4.14
C LEU A 123 -1.91 13.32 3.97
N GLY A 124 -1.50 14.38 4.67
CA GLY A 124 -2.01 15.73 4.45
C GLY A 124 -1.79 16.26 3.02
N THR A 125 -0.75 15.79 2.32
CA THR A 125 -0.50 16.18 0.91
C THR A 125 -1.30 15.39 -0.12
N LEU A 126 -2.16 14.45 0.33
CA LEU A 126 -2.91 13.58 -0.56
C LEU A 126 -4.00 14.37 -1.30
N GLN A 127 -4.07 14.20 -2.62
CA GLN A 127 -5.04 14.90 -3.48
C GLN A 127 -5.81 13.91 -4.38
N GLY A 128 -7.00 14.35 -4.83
CA GLY A 128 -7.89 13.62 -5.72
C GLY A 128 -8.50 12.35 -5.11
N GLY A 129 -8.86 11.37 -5.95
CA GLY A 129 -9.66 10.21 -5.54
C GLY A 129 -9.05 9.29 -4.47
N SER A 130 -7.76 9.45 -4.14
CA SER A 130 -7.17 8.77 -2.99
C SER A 130 -7.57 9.42 -1.65
N ARG A 131 -7.62 10.76 -1.61
CA ARG A 131 -8.17 11.53 -0.49
C ARG A 131 -9.67 11.28 -0.34
N ASP A 132 -10.41 11.32 -1.44
CA ASP A 132 -11.87 11.17 -1.41
C ASP A 132 -12.34 9.81 -0.87
N ARG A 133 -11.52 8.77 -1.01
CA ARG A 133 -11.77 7.45 -0.39
C ARG A 133 -11.29 7.37 1.05
N LEU A 134 -10.14 7.98 1.36
CA LEU A 134 -9.56 7.92 2.69
C LEU A 134 -10.38 8.68 3.73
N VAL A 135 -10.91 9.86 3.39
CA VAL A 135 -11.70 10.69 4.31
C VAL A 135 -12.92 9.95 4.88
N PRO A 136 -13.82 9.35 4.09
CA PRO A 136 -14.95 8.60 4.62
C PRO A 136 -14.52 7.34 5.39
N GLU A 137 -13.42 6.68 4.99
CA GLU A 137 -12.87 5.54 5.74
C GLU A 137 -12.43 5.97 7.16
N LEU A 138 -11.68 7.06 7.28
CA LEU A 138 -11.23 7.60 8.57
C LEU A 138 -12.40 8.10 9.42
N LYS A 139 -13.38 8.80 8.82
CA LYS A 139 -14.62 9.21 9.51
C LYS A 139 -15.37 7.98 10.03
N GLY A 140 -15.49 6.93 9.23
CA GLY A 140 -16.14 5.67 9.62
C GLY A 140 -15.42 4.92 10.75
N VAL A 141 -14.11 5.09 10.91
CA VAL A 141 -13.38 4.56 12.07
C VAL A 141 -13.76 5.32 13.34
N ILE A 142 -13.80 6.66 13.27
CA ILE A 142 -14.14 7.50 14.43
C ILE A 142 -15.57 7.27 14.87
N THR A 143 -16.53 7.13 13.94
CA THR A 143 -17.92 6.84 14.31
C THR A 143 -18.04 5.49 15.01
N LYS A 144 -17.35 4.45 14.51
CA LYS A 144 -17.30 3.13 15.17
C LYS A 144 -16.71 3.21 16.57
N TRP A 145 -15.62 3.97 16.76
CA TRP A 145 -15.03 4.21 18.07
C TRP A 145 -16.02 4.90 19.01
N ASN A 146 -16.67 5.98 18.55
CA ASN A 146 -17.63 6.71 19.37
C ASN A 146 -18.82 5.81 19.79
N THR A 147 -19.30 4.92 18.91
CA THR A 147 -20.33 3.93 19.26
C THR A 147 -19.82 2.91 20.28
N GLN A 148 -18.62 2.36 20.07
CA GLN A 148 -18.00 1.42 21.03
C GLN A 148 -17.80 2.05 22.41
N TYR A 149 -17.42 3.32 22.43
CA TYR A 149 -17.24 4.11 23.64
C TYR A 149 -18.57 4.33 24.38
N GLU A 150 -19.64 4.74 23.69
CA GLU A 150 -20.97 4.89 24.30
C GLU A 150 -21.53 3.57 24.87
N GLU A 151 -21.31 2.45 24.17
CA GLU A 151 -21.71 1.14 24.67
C GLU A 151 -20.90 0.73 25.90
N ALA A 152 -19.60 1.05 25.93
CA ALA A 152 -18.76 0.81 27.09
C ALA A 152 -19.20 1.67 28.29
N GLU A 153 -19.53 2.94 28.09
CA GLU A 153 -20.04 3.83 29.14
C GLU A 153 -21.34 3.30 29.75
N LYS A 154 -22.32 2.92 28.92
CA LYS A 154 -23.58 2.34 29.41
C LYS A 154 -23.37 1.08 30.23
N ARG A 155 -22.47 0.19 29.79
CA ARG A 155 -22.15 -1.04 30.54
C ARG A 155 -21.51 -0.72 31.90
N ILE A 156 -20.64 0.28 31.95
CA ILE A 156 -20.02 0.73 33.20
C ILE A 156 -21.07 1.36 34.13
N GLU A 157 -21.98 2.18 33.60
CA GLU A 157 -23.09 2.77 34.36
C GLU A 157 -24.05 1.72 34.93
N GLU A 158 -24.42 0.71 34.14
CA GLU A 158 -25.24 -0.43 34.59
C GLU A 158 -24.54 -1.25 35.68
N GLN A 159 -23.23 -1.48 35.55
CA GLN A 159 -22.45 -2.14 36.58
C GLN A 159 -22.39 -1.31 37.86
N LEU A 160 -22.15 -0.01 37.75
CA LEU A 160 -22.07 0.90 38.88
C LEU A 160 -23.42 0.98 39.62
N THR A 161 -24.53 1.17 38.90
CA THR A 161 -25.89 1.17 39.47
C THR A 161 -26.21 -0.14 40.17
N LYS A 162 -25.84 -1.29 39.60
CA LYS A 162 -26.02 -2.60 40.24
C LYS A 162 -25.16 -2.77 41.50
N THR A 163 -23.94 -2.23 41.52
CA THR A 163 -23.10 -2.26 42.74
C THR A 163 -23.59 -1.32 43.83
N LEU A 164 -24.15 -0.16 43.46
CA LEU A 164 -24.73 0.81 44.40
C LEU A 164 -26.06 0.29 44.99
N ASP A 165 -26.90 -0.36 44.19
CA ASP A 165 -28.17 -0.95 44.62
C ASP A 165 -27.97 -2.27 45.38
N GLY A 166 -26.92 -3.04 45.05
CA GLY A 166 -26.51 -4.27 45.75
C GLY A 166 -25.71 -4.05 47.04
N GLY A 167 -25.46 -2.80 47.42
CA GLY A 167 -24.65 -2.39 48.58
C GLY A 167 -25.31 -2.57 49.96
N LYS A 168 -26.22 -3.53 50.11
CA LYS A 168 -26.66 -4.02 51.42
C LYS A 168 -27.18 -5.46 51.37
N GLU A 169 -26.47 -6.38 50.73
CA GLU A 169 -26.47 -7.83 51.03
C GLU A 169 -25.58 -8.55 50.00
N LYS A 170 -24.27 -8.65 50.28
CA LYS A 170 -23.36 -9.77 49.96
C LYS A 170 -21.91 -9.31 50.08
N GLU A 171 -21.43 -9.29 51.33
CA GLU A 171 -20.01 -9.15 51.64
C GLU A 171 -19.33 -10.52 51.94
N GLU A 172 -20.01 -11.67 51.78
CA GLU A 172 -19.44 -12.97 52.21
C GLU A 172 -19.43 -14.16 51.22
N GLU A 173 -20.00 -14.07 50.01
CA GLU A 173 -19.96 -15.21 49.06
C GLU A 173 -19.50 -14.80 47.66
N LYS A 174 -18.20 -14.59 47.47
CA LYS A 174 -17.52 -14.80 46.17
C LYS A 174 -15.99 -14.86 46.26
N LYS A 175 -15.49 -15.52 47.29
CA LYS A 175 -14.06 -15.86 47.46
C LYS A 175 -13.69 -17.27 46.96
N GLU A 176 -14.59 -17.99 46.29
CA GLU A 176 -14.38 -19.42 45.91
C GLU A 176 -14.54 -19.75 44.42
N ASP A 177 -14.44 -18.78 43.50
CA ASP A 177 -14.34 -19.05 42.05
C ASP A 177 -13.00 -18.56 41.47
N GLU A 178 -11.93 -18.73 42.25
CA GLU A 178 -10.54 -18.41 41.86
C GLU A 178 -9.77 -19.68 41.47
N GLU A 179 -10.36 -20.61 40.71
CA GLU A 179 -9.63 -21.67 40.02
C GLU A 179 -10.49 -22.25 38.89
N GLU A 180 -9.89 -22.52 37.72
CA GLU A 180 -10.51 -23.06 36.49
C GLU A 180 -11.29 -22.12 35.54
N LYS A 181 -10.55 -21.25 34.84
CA LYS A 181 -10.46 -21.30 33.35
C LYS A 181 -9.38 -20.35 32.85
N LYS A 182 -8.14 -20.83 32.96
CA LYS A 182 -7.01 -20.34 32.18
C LYS A 182 -7.04 -21.08 30.83
N ASP A 183 -6.81 -20.36 29.75
CA ASP A 183 -6.89 -20.80 28.35
C ASP A 183 -8.29 -20.85 27.74
N ASP A 184 -8.96 -19.70 27.70
CA ASP A 184 -9.74 -19.37 26.50
C ASP A 184 -9.02 -18.24 25.77
N LYS A 185 -8.45 -18.62 24.63
CA LYS A 185 -7.75 -17.76 23.69
C LYS A 185 -8.78 -16.75 23.19
N LYS A 186 -8.86 -15.61 23.87
CA LYS A 186 -9.69 -14.47 23.51
C LYS A 186 -9.24 -14.03 22.11
N GLU A 187 -9.87 -14.60 21.09
CA GLU A 187 -9.89 -13.99 19.77
C GLU A 187 -10.55 -12.64 19.99
N GLU A 188 -9.71 -11.62 20.19
CA GLU A 188 -10.19 -10.24 20.23
C GLU A 188 -11.07 -10.05 19.01
N PRO A 189 -12.30 -9.54 19.18
CA PRO A 189 -13.12 -9.24 18.03
C PRO A 189 -12.28 -8.28 17.17
N LYS A 190 -11.89 -8.76 15.98
CA LYS A 190 -10.96 -8.07 15.05
C LYS A 190 -11.46 -6.69 14.59
N ASP A 191 -12.60 -6.27 15.10
CA ASP A 191 -13.36 -5.06 14.80
C ASP A 191 -13.38 -4.05 15.97
N GLU A 192 -12.78 -4.35 17.13
CA GLU A 192 -12.55 -3.34 18.17
C GLU A 192 -11.56 -2.30 17.64
N VAL A 193 -12.03 -1.04 17.57
CA VAL A 193 -11.19 0.09 17.18
C VAL A 193 -10.39 0.46 18.42
N SER A 194 -9.08 0.62 18.32
CA SER A 194 -8.25 1.09 19.45
C SER A 194 -8.33 2.62 19.58
N LEU A 195 -8.32 3.15 20.81
CA LEU A 195 -8.26 4.59 21.09
C LEU A 195 -7.09 5.25 20.35
N GLY A 196 -5.89 4.67 20.44
CA GLY A 196 -4.71 5.21 19.78
C GLY A 196 -4.87 5.30 18.25
N TYR A 197 -5.59 4.36 17.65
CA TYR A 197 -5.92 4.41 16.22
C TYR A 197 -6.96 5.49 15.91
N ALA A 198 -7.99 5.68 16.75
CA ALA A 198 -8.98 6.75 16.59
C ALA A 198 -8.33 8.14 16.68
N LEU A 199 -7.43 8.36 17.64
CA LEU A 199 -6.65 9.60 17.77
C LEU A 199 -5.76 9.86 16.55
N ARG A 200 -5.10 8.81 16.03
CA ARG A 200 -4.34 8.90 14.79
C ARG A 200 -5.23 9.31 13.60
N CYS A 201 -6.42 8.72 13.49
CA CYS A 201 -7.40 9.09 12.46
C CYS A 201 -7.83 10.56 12.57
N LYS A 202 -8.08 11.05 13.80
CA LYS A 202 -8.38 12.46 14.07
C LYS A 202 -7.24 13.38 13.62
N ALA A 203 -6.00 13.07 13.96
CA ALA A 203 -4.83 13.87 13.57
C ALA A 203 -4.67 13.96 12.03
N ILE A 204 -4.91 12.84 11.32
CA ILE A 204 -4.90 12.83 9.85
C ILE A 204 -6.06 13.65 9.28
N LEU A 205 -7.27 13.50 9.83
CA LEU A 205 -8.44 14.23 9.36
C LEU A 205 -8.31 15.74 9.56
N ALA A 206 -7.73 16.18 10.68
CA ALA A 206 -7.47 17.60 10.95
C ALA A 206 -6.58 18.27 9.88
N GLN A 207 -5.69 17.52 9.23
CA GLN A 207 -4.86 18.02 8.12
C GLN A 207 -5.57 17.94 6.76
N LEU A 208 -6.48 16.98 6.59
CA LEU A 208 -7.17 16.75 5.32
C LEU A 208 -8.45 17.56 5.17
N VAL A 209 -9.11 17.86 6.29
CA VAL A 209 -10.40 18.52 6.35
C VAL A 209 -10.30 19.54 7.48
N GLU A 210 -10.64 20.80 7.20
CA GLU A 210 -10.69 21.86 8.21
C GLU A 210 -11.91 21.72 9.15
N GLU A 211 -12.56 20.55 9.14
CA GLU A 211 -13.68 20.21 10.02
C GLU A 211 -13.15 19.65 11.34
N VAL A 212 -13.67 20.16 12.45
CA VAL A 212 -13.40 19.61 13.78
C VAL A 212 -14.26 18.35 13.94
N ILE A 213 -13.60 17.20 14.12
CA ILE A 213 -14.27 15.92 14.39
C ILE A 213 -13.93 15.51 15.82
N GLU A 214 -14.98 15.27 16.59
CA GLU A 214 -14.88 14.88 18.00
C GLU A 214 -14.70 13.36 18.12
N VAL A 215 -13.67 12.98 18.89
CA VAL A 215 -13.45 11.62 19.34
C VAL A 215 -13.85 11.57 20.80
N LYS A 216 -14.79 10.68 21.15
CA LYS A 216 -15.21 10.52 22.56
C LYS A 216 -14.13 9.82 23.36
N GLY A 217 -13.93 10.26 24.60
CA GLY A 217 -12.94 9.68 25.53
C GLY A 217 -11.49 10.15 25.33
N GLU A 218 -11.28 11.26 24.59
CA GLU A 218 -9.98 11.95 24.46
C GLU A 218 -9.78 13.02 25.54
#